data_AF-A0A951VMZ8-F1
#
_entry.id   AF-A0A951VMZ8-F1
#
_cell.length_a   1.000
_cell.length_b   1.000
_cell.length_c   1.000
_cell.angle_alpha   90.00
_cell.angle_beta   90.00
_cell.angle_gamma   90.00
#
_symmetry.space_group_name_H-M   'P 1'
#
loop_
_entity.id
_entity.type
_entity.pdbx_description
1 polymer ?
#
loop_
_entity_poly.entity_id
_entity_poly.type
_entity_poly.pdbx_seq_one_letter_code
_entity_poly.pdbx_strand_id
1 'polypeptide(L)'
;MANGQYKLRAIKNLIPLIAKVNKSLVLTGFIRTAEEIERMLNDAKISAVAVSSALEKKEREHYMNEFKTGKVKVLAAPSVQDKGIDVPEAELGIIMSANHSKRQMIQRLGRDITP
;
A
#
# COMPACT_ATOMS: atom_id res chain seq x y z
N MET A 1 6.63 -2.00 22.22
CA MET A 1 6.49 -0.95 21.18
C MET A 1 7.55 -1.04 20.05
N ALA A 2 8.07 -2.24 19.73
CA ALA A 2 9.21 -2.39 18.81
C ALA A 2 8.84 -2.73 17.35
N ASN A 3 7.60 -3.17 17.06
CA ASN A 3 7.24 -3.70 15.73
C ASN A 3 6.98 -2.65 14.64
N GLY A 4 6.63 -1.41 14.99
CA GLY A 4 6.35 -0.35 14.00
C GLY A 4 7.59 0.11 13.24
N GLN A 5 8.72 0.27 13.93
CA GLN A 5 9.95 0.81 13.34
C GLN A 5 10.58 -0.12 12.28
N TYR A 6 10.53 -1.43 12.47
CA TYR A 6 11.07 -2.40 11.49
C TYR A 6 10.29 -2.39 10.18
N LYS A 7 8.97 -2.18 10.27
CA LYS A 7 8.06 -2.12 9.12
C LYS A 7 8.33 -0.88 8.26
N LEU A 8 8.44 0.29 8.88
CA LEU A 8 8.74 1.53 8.15
C LEU A 8 10.13 1.50 7.52
N ARG A 9 11.14 0.95 8.22
CA ARG A 9 12.49 0.79 7.68
C ARG A 9 12.52 -0.07 6.42
N ALA A 10 11.68 -1.10 6.36
CA ALA A 10 11.56 -1.93 5.18
C ALA A 10 11.01 -1.17 3.98
N ILE A 11 9.93 -0.41 4.15
CA ILE A 11 9.41 0.41 3.05
C ILE A 11 10.45 1.41 2.59
N LYS A 12 11.23 2.02 3.50
CA LYS A 12 12.36 2.89 3.12
C LYS A 12 13.34 2.20 2.18
N ASN A 13 13.71 0.95 2.46
CA ASN A 13 14.62 0.17 1.61
C ASN A 13 13.99 -0.18 0.25
N LEU A 14 12.66 -0.19 0.15
CA LEU A 14 11.91 -0.50 -1.09
C LEU A 14 11.56 0.75 -1.90
N ILE A 15 11.79 1.97 -1.39
CA ILE A 15 11.56 3.22 -2.13
C ILE A 15 12.18 3.19 -3.54
N PRO A 16 13.44 2.75 -3.74
CA PRO A 16 14.02 2.71 -5.09
C PRO A 16 13.31 1.74 -6.03
N LEU A 17 12.72 0.66 -5.51
CA LEU A 17 11.94 -0.30 -6.30
C LEU A 17 10.56 0.29 -6.63
N ILE A 18 9.88 0.86 -5.64
CA ILE A 18 8.59 1.55 -5.79
C ILE A 18 8.71 2.68 -6.82
N ALA A 19 9.82 3.43 -6.79
CA ALA A 19 10.09 4.51 -7.74
C ALA A 19 10.21 4.03 -9.19
N LYS A 20 10.58 2.78 -9.45
CA LYS A 20 10.78 2.23 -10.81
C LYS A 20 9.51 1.64 -11.45
N VAL A 21 8.47 1.37 -10.68
CA VAL A 21 7.20 0.80 -11.17
C VAL A 21 6.14 1.89 -11.31
N ASN A 22 5.10 1.70 -12.12
CA ASN A 22 4.08 2.74 -12.29
C ASN A 22 3.04 2.75 -11.17
N LYS A 23 2.66 1.55 -10.68
CA LYS A 23 1.62 1.38 -9.65
C LYS A 23 2.04 0.34 -8.63
N SER A 24 2.00 0.69 -7.35
CA SER A 24 2.28 -0.20 -6.23
C SER A 24 1.12 -0.25 -5.24
N LEU A 25 0.82 -1.43 -4.73
CA LEU A 25 -0.11 -1.67 -3.64
C LEU A 25 0.66 -2.06 -2.39
N VAL A 26 0.40 -1.39 -1.27
CA VAL A 26 1.01 -1.71 0.03
C VAL A 26 -0.08 -2.10 1.02
N LEU A 27 -0.10 -3.38 1.40
CA LEU A 27 -1.04 -3.92 2.37
C LEU A 27 -0.39 -4.02 3.75
N THR A 28 -1.06 -3.47 4.78
CA THR A 28 -0.53 -3.39 6.15
C THR A 28 -1.51 -3.98 7.17
N GLY A 29 -1.07 -4.17 8.41
CA GLY A 29 -1.97 -4.66 9.46
C GLY A 29 -2.88 -3.59 10.10
N PHE A 30 -2.57 -2.30 9.94
CA PHE A 30 -3.21 -1.21 10.69
C PHE A 30 -3.29 0.08 9.86
N ILE A 31 -4.39 0.83 10.01
CA ILE A 31 -4.62 2.12 9.33
C ILE A 31 -3.45 3.09 9.58
N ARG A 32 -3.02 3.25 10.84
CA ARG A 32 -1.91 4.14 11.21
C ARG A 32 -0.62 3.85 10.43
N THR A 33 -0.33 2.58 10.15
CA THR A 33 0.86 2.21 9.37
C THR A 33 0.70 2.57 7.90
N ALA A 34 -0.51 2.47 7.33
CA ALA A 34 -0.76 2.93 5.96
C ALA A 34 -0.57 4.45 5.83
N GLU A 35 -1.08 5.23 6.78
CA GLU A 35 -0.90 6.69 6.83
C GLU A 35 0.57 7.10 7.00
N GLU A 36 1.34 6.36 7.81
CA GLU A 36 2.79 6.59 7.95
C GLU A 36 3.55 6.31 6.65
N ILE A 37 3.15 5.27 5.91
CA ILE A 37 3.74 4.93 4.61
C ILE A 37 3.41 6.00 3.58
N GLU A 38 2.15 6.46 3.53
CA GLU A 38 1.74 7.57 2.67
C GLU A 38 2.63 8.80 2.89
N ARG A 39 2.73 9.28 4.14
CA ARG A 39 3.56 10.44 4.49
C ARG A 39 5.00 10.26 4.01
N MET A 40 5.60 9.12 4.33
CA MET A 40 6.99 8.84 4.00
C MET A 40 7.26 8.76 2.48
N LEU A 41 6.32 8.24 1.70
CA LEU A 41 6.44 8.16 0.24
C LEU A 41 6.23 9.53 -0.41
N ASN A 42 5.27 10.32 0.08
CA ASN A 42 5.06 11.68 -0.38
C ASN A 42 6.27 12.58 -0.05
N ASP A 43 6.90 12.42 1.11
CA ASP A 43 8.17 13.08 1.45
C ASP A 43 9.28 12.73 0.47
N ALA A 44 9.31 11.47 0.00
CA ALA A 44 10.20 10.98 -1.05
C ALA A 44 9.76 11.36 -2.48
N LYS A 45 8.76 12.24 -2.63
CA LYS A 45 8.19 12.70 -3.91
C LYS A 45 7.56 11.58 -4.75
N ILE A 46 7.05 10.54 -4.10
CA ILE A 46 6.27 9.46 -4.71
C ILE A 46 4.82 9.65 -4.31
N SER A 47 3.94 9.93 -5.28
CA SER A 47 2.50 10.13 -5.03
C SER A 47 1.88 8.88 -4.41
N ALA A 48 1.49 8.99 -3.15
CA ALA A 48 0.93 7.91 -2.35
C ALA A 48 -0.34 8.37 -1.63
N VAL A 49 -1.26 7.44 -1.40
CA VAL A 49 -2.47 7.67 -0.58
C VAL A 49 -2.76 6.47 0.30
N ALA A 50 -3.14 6.72 1.56
CA ALA A 50 -3.70 5.69 2.43
C ALA A 50 -5.22 5.61 2.26
N VAL A 51 -5.72 4.41 1.98
CA VAL A 51 -7.15 4.12 1.89
C VAL A 51 -7.53 3.14 2.98
N SER A 52 -8.60 3.44 3.69
CA SER A 52 -9.17 2.56 4.72
C SER A 52 -10.67 2.76 4.84
N SER A 53 -11.32 1.90 5.62
CA SER A 53 -12.73 2.03 6.02
C SER A 53 -13.07 3.31 6.80
N ALA A 54 -12.07 4.07 7.28
CA ALA A 54 -12.30 5.36 7.94
C ALA A 54 -12.64 6.49 6.96
N LEU A 55 -12.29 6.34 5.67
CA LEU A 55 -12.67 7.29 4.63
C LEU A 55 -14.12 7.08 4.21
N GLU A 56 -14.78 8.16 3.79
CA GLU A 56 -16.11 8.04 3.22
C GLU A 56 -16.06 7.23 1.91
N LYS A 57 -17.18 6.57 1.58
CA LYS A 57 -17.27 5.75 0.36
C LYS A 57 -16.86 6.53 -0.90
N LYS A 58 -17.30 7.78 -1.03
CA LYS A 58 -17.00 8.65 -2.16
C LYS A 58 -15.52 8.99 -2.28
N GLU A 59 -14.85 9.27 -1.16
CA GLU A 59 -13.42 9.57 -1.13
C GLU A 59 -12.59 8.34 -1.49
N ARG A 60 -12.95 7.18 -0.95
CA ARG A 60 -12.33 5.90 -1.30
C ARG A 60 -12.47 5.61 -2.80
N GLU A 61 -13.66 5.78 -3.37
CA GLU A 61 -13.88 5.61 -4.82
C GLU A 61 -13.04 6.59 -5.65
N HIS A 62 -12.94 7.85 -5.20
CA HIS A 62 -12.09 8.85 -5.84
C HIS A 62 -10.62 8.42 -5.86
N TYR A 63 -10.03 8.06 -4.73
CA TYR A 63 -8.63 7.63 -4.65
C TYR A 63 -8.36 6.32 -5.40
N MET A 64 -9.32 5.39 -5.40
CA MET A 64 -9.23 4.18 -6.22
C MET A 64 -9.19 4.52 -7.71
N ASN A 65 -9.96 5.51 -8.17
CA ASN A 65 -9.92 5.96 -9.56
C ASN A 65 -8.61 6.68 -9.91
N GLU A 66 -8.09 7.51 -9.01
CA GLU A 66 -6.79 8.18 -9.19
C GLU A 66 -5.64 7.17 -9.25
N PHE A 67 -5.73 6.08 -8.49
CA PHE A 67 -4.79 4.94 -8.59
C PHE A 67 -4.97 4.16 -9.89
N LYS A 68 -6.22 3.87 -10.31
CA LYS A 68 -6.51 3.22 -11.62
C LYS A 68 -5.87 3.96 -12.79
N THR A 69 -6.01 5.29 -12.79
CA THR A 69 -5.50 6.18 -13.84
C THR A 69 -4.01 6.51 -13.73
N GLY A 70 -3.34 6.05 -12.67
CA GLY A 70 -1.90 6.25 -12.45
C GLY A 70 -1.51 7.65 -11.94
N LYS A 71 -2.49 8.50 -11.62
CA LYS A 71 -2.23 9.81 -10.96
C LYS A 71 -1.71 9.62 -9.53
N VAL A 72 -2.19 8.58 -8.87
CA VAL A 72 -1.59 8.05 -7.64
C VAL A 72 -0.77 6.81 -7.97
N LYS A 73 0.49 6.81 -7.56
CA LYS A 73 1.45 5.73 -7.84
C LYS A 73 1.41 4.64 -6.79
N VAL A 74 1.10 4.99 -5.53
CA VAL A 74 1.07 4.02 -4.43
C VAL A 74 -0.25 4.10 -3.67
N LEU A 75 -0.91 2.97 -3.52
CA LEU A 75 -2.08 2.82 -2.66
C LEU A 75 -1.70 2.00 -1.43
N ALA A 76 -1.84 2.56 -0.23
CA ALA A 76 -1.57 1.87 1.03
C ALA A 76 -2.89 1.56 1.74
N ALA A 77 -3.13 0.31 2.15
CA ALA A 77 -4.39 -0.10 2.78
C ALA A 77 -4.20 -1.16 3.88
N PRO A 78 -5.07 -1.24 4.89
CA PRO A 78 -5.06 -2.34 5.86
C PRO A 78 -5.63 -3.64 5.26
N SER A 79 -4.90 -4.76 5.39
CA SER A 79 -5.16 -6.02 4.69
C SER A 79 -6.36 -6.84 5.19
N VAL A 80 -6.86 -6.59 6.40
CA VAL A 80 -7.84 -7.48 7.07
C VAL A 80 -9.22 -6.84 7.26
N GLN A 81 -9.34 -5.51 7.16
CA GLN A 81 -10.60 -4.82 7.49
C GLN A 81 -11.45 -4.43 6.29
N ASP A 82 -10.94 -4.60 5.07
CA ASP A 82 -11.60 -4.09 3.86
C ASP A 82 -12.00 -5.22 2.89
N LYS A 83 -12.70 -6.24 3.42
CA LYS A 83 -13.40 -7.24 2.58
C LYS A 83 -14.46 -6.51 1.75
N GLY A 84 -14.11 -6.09 0.53
CA GLY A 84 -14.97 -5.32 -0.37
C GLY A 84 -14.26 -4.23 -1.16
N ILE A 85 -12.99 -3.96 -0.90
CA ILE A 85 -12.19 -3.08 -1.76
C ILE A 85 -11.63 -3.91 -2.91
N ASP A 86 -12.24 -3.78 -4.09
CA ASP A 86 -11.67 -4.24 -5.36
C ASP A 86 -10.45 -3.36 -5.69
N VAL A 87 -9.26 -3.87 -5.39
CA VAL A 87 -8.03 -3.12 -5.58
C VAL A 87 -7.61 -3.22 -7.05
N PRO A 88 -7.38 -2.08 -7.73
CA PRO A 88 -6.98 -2.07 -9.13
C PRO A 88 -5.66 -2.80 -9.38
N GLU A 89 -5.44 -3.23 -10.64
CA GLU A 89 -4.17 -3.79 -11.07
C GLU A 89 -2.99 -2.88 -10.69
N ALA A 90 -2.04 -3.46 -9.95
CA ALA A 90 -0.80 -2.85 -9.52
C ALA A 90 0.36 -3.69 -10.07
N GLU A 91 1.51 -3.09 -10.40
CA GLU A 91 2.67 -3.85 -10.88
C GLU A 91 3.44 -4.53 -9.73
N LEU A 92 3.30 -3.96 -8.53
CA LEU A 92 4.01 -4.36 -7.32
C LEU A 92 3.05 -4.42 -6.13
N GLY A 93 2.90 -5.58 -5.52
CA GLY A 93 2.22 -5.78 -4.24
C GLY A 93 3.24 -5.98 -3.11
N ILE A 94 3.11 -5.21 -2.04
CA ILE A 94 3.93 -5.31 -0.84
C ILE A 94 3.01 -5.63 0.34
N ILE A 95 3.17 -6.80 0.95
CA ILE A 95 2.37 -7.21 2.11
C ILE A 95 3.23 -7.18 3.37
N MET A 96 2.79 -6.37 4.33
CA MET A 96 3.44 -6.14 5.62
C MET A 96 2.69 -6.88 6.74
N SER A 97 2.92 -8.19 6.83
CA SER A 97 2.27 -9.04 7.84
C SER A 97 2.66 -8.68 9.29
N ALA A 98 1.76 -8.96 10.24
CA ALA A 98 1.97 -8.74 11.68
C ALA A 98 2.46 -9.98 12.43
N ASN A 99 2.42 -11.16 11.81
CA ASN A 99 2.80 -12.40 12.49
C ASN A 99 4.31 -12.46 12.71
N HIS A 100 4.71 -13.00 13.86
CA HIS A 100 6.07 -13.04 14.44
C HIS A 100 7.20 -13.59 13.54
N SER A 101 6.92 -13.98 12.29
CA SER A 101 7.93 -14.26 11.27
C SER A 101 8.17 -12.99 10.44
N LYS A 102 9.42 -12.55 10.34
CA LYS A 102 9.96 -11.43 9.53
C LYS A 102 9.66 -11.51 8.01
N ARG A 103 8.45 -11.82 7.57
CA ARG A 103 8.10 -11.99 6.16
C ARG A 103 7.36 -10.76 5.67
N GLN A 104 8.13 -9.87 5.06
CA GLN A 104 7.62 -8.96 4.05
C GLN A 104 7.59 -9.74 2.75
N MET A 105 6.42 -9.80 2.13
CA MET A 105 6.27 -10.47 0.85
C MET A 105 6.13 -9.41 -0.22
N ILE A 106 7.07 -9.39 -1.15
CA ILE A 106 6.98 -8.61 -2.38
C ILE A 106 6.46 -9.56 -3.44
N GLN A 107 5.32 -9.24 -4.03
CA GLN A 107 4.72 -9.96 -5.14
C GLN A 107 4.65 -9.00 -6.33
N ARG A 108 4.94 -9.49 -7.54
CA ARG A 108 4.53 -8.76 -8.74
C ARG A 108 3.10 -9.19 -9.03
N LEU A 109 2.17 -8.23 -9.03
CA LEU A 109 0.77 -8.52 -9.32
C LEU A 109 0.61 -8.35 -10.85
N GLY A 110 0.81 -9.43 -11.59
CA GLY A 110 0.54 -9.46 -13.04
C GLY A 110 -0.96 -9.65 -13.32
N ARG A 111 -1.34 -9.68 -14.60
CA ARG A 111 -2.73 -9.75 -15.12
C ARG A 111 -3.65 -10.85 -14.57
N ASP A 112 -3.17 -11.76 -13.74
CA ASP A 112 -3.98 -12.81 -13.12
C ASP A 112 -3.69 -12.85 -11.61
N ILE A 113 -4.57 -12.23 -10.84
CA ILE A 113 -4.75 -12.51 -9.41
C ILE A 113 -6.20 -12.91 -9.17
N THR A 114 -6.56 -14.10 -9.65
CA THR A 114 -7.74 -14.80 -9.15
C THR A 114 -7.30 -15.57 -7.89
N PRO A 115 -7.91 -15.34 -6.71
CA PRO A 115 -7.61 -16.13 -5.51
C PRO A 115 -7.95 -17.62 -5.69
#